data_AF-A0A0S2EL72-F1
#
_entry.id   AF-A0A0S2EL72-F1
#
_cell.length_a   1.000
_cell.length_b   1.000
_cell.length_c   1.000
_cell.angle_alpha   90.00
_cell.angle_beta   90.00
_cell.angle_gamma   90.00
#
_symmetry.space_group_name_H-M   'P 1'
#
loop_
_entity.id
_entity.type
_entity.pdbx_description
1 polymer ?
#
loop_
_entity_poly.entity_id
_entity_poly.type
_entity_poly.pdbx_seq_one_letter_code
_entity_poly.pdbx_strand_id
1 'polypeptide(L)'
;MYVVRIDCEDARKFQVFTKLRDARVFAREAGEGEGVEDAPVIFEVPGTEDAEIAVMAVRDGMGLPVIEPEPDAAVILASMGLGTGLRI
;
A
#
# COMPACT_ATOMS: atom_id res chain seq x y z
N MET A 1 7.08 -2.95 13.79
CA MET A 1 6.43 -4.01 12.98
C MET A 1 5.60 -3.37 11.88
N TYR A 2 5.34 -4.08 10.79
CA TYR A 2 4.46 -3.64 9.70
C TYR A 2 3.33 -4.64 9.53
N VAL A 3 2.11 -4.18 9.32
CA VAL A 3 0.93 -5.02 9.16
C VAL A 3 0.20 -4.61 7.90
N VAL A 4 -0.02 -5.56 7.00
CA VAL A 4 -0.83 -5.37 5.80
C VAL A 4 -2.25 -5.81 6.11
N ARG A 5 -3.22 -4.91 5.92
CA ARG A 5 -4.65 -5.21 5.96
C ARG A 5 -5.17 -5.35 4.54
N ILE A 6 -5.80 -6.48 4.27
CA ILE A 6 -6.50 -6.74 3.00
C ILE A 6 -7.98 -6.87 3.34
N ASP A 7 -8.79 -6.00 2.76
CA ASP A 7 -10.25 -6.05 2.85
C ASP A 7 -10.76 -6.89 1.65
N CYS A 8 -11.29 -8.09 1.95
CA CYS A 8 -11.94 -8.98 0.99
C CYS A 8 -13.45 -9.02 1.27
N GLU A 9 -14.23 -9.46 0.26
CA GLU A 9 -15.71 -9.45 0.24
C GLU A 9 -16.37 -9.99 1.54
N ASP A 10 -15.81 -11.06 2.12
CA ASP A 10 -16.35 -11.70 3.34
C ASP A 10 -15.47 -11.53 4.58
N ALA A 11 -14.24 -11.03 4.46
CA ALA A 11 -13.27 -11.08 5.55
C ALA A 11 -12.12 -10.08 5.44
N ARG A 12 -11.63 -9.65 6.61
CA ARG A 12 -10.38 -8.89 6.73
C ARG A 12 -9.21 -9.81 7.04
N LYS A 13 -8.21 -9.82 6.15
CA LYS A 13 -6.96 -10.54 6.35
C LYS A 13 -5.88 -9.59 6.84
N PHE A 14 -5.03 -10.08 7.74
CA PHE A 14 -3.91 -9.33 8.30
C PHE A 14 -2.65 -10.16 8.16
N GLN A 15 -1.59 -9.55 7.63
CA GLN A 15 -0.29 -10.18 7.51
C GLN A 15 0.79 -9.28 8.10
N VAL A 16 1.64 -9.85 8.96
CA VAL A 16 2.68 -9.10 9.68
C VAL A 16 4.05 -9.33 9.05
N PHE A 17 4.84 -8.27 9.02
CA PHE A 17 6.20 -8.23 8.52
C PHE A 17 7.10 -7.42 9.45
N THR A 18 8.36 -7.83 9.57
CA THR A 18 9.37 -7.07 10.29
C THR A 18 9.96 -5.93 9.46
N LYS A 19 9.86 -6.03 8.12
CA LYS A 19 10.41 -5.06 7.17
C LYS A 19 9.33 -4.46 6.28
N LEU A 20 9.40 -3.15 6.07
CA LEU A 20 8.47 -2.43 5.19
C LEU A 20 8.53 -2.93 3.74
N ARG A 21 9.73 -3.26 3.24
CA ARG A 21 9.92 -3.74 1.87
C ARG A 21 9.10 -5.01 1.61
N ASP A 22 9.13 -5.96 2.54
CA ASP A 22 8.44 -7.23 2.40
C ASP A 22 6.92 -7.02 2.47
N ALA A 23 6.47 -6.14 3.38
CA ALA A 23 5.06 -5.73 3.47
C ALA A 23 4.56 -5.09 2.17
N ARG A 24 5.37 -4.26 1.50
CA ARG A 24 5.02 -3.63 0.22
C ARG A 24 4.90 -4.62 -0.93
N VAL A 25 5.85 -5.54 -1.04
CA VAL A 25 5.80 -6.59 -2.07
C VAL A 25 4.53 -7.41 -1.90
N PHE A 26 4.25 -7.84 -0.67
CA PHE A 26 3.04 -8.60 -0.37
C PHE A 26 1.75 -7.80 -0.61
N ALA A 27 1.69 -6.53 -0.19
CA ALA A 27 0.54 -5.67 -0.42
C ALA A 27 0.25 -5.48 -1.92
N ARG A 28 1.28 -5.31 -2.74
CA ARG A 28 1.14 -5.22 -4.19
C ARG A 28 0.61 -6.52 -4.80
N GLU A 29 1.24 -7.65 -4.48
CA GLU A 29 0.81 -8.96 -4.97
C GLU A 29 -0.61 -9.32 -4.52
N ALA A 30 -0.96 -8.96 -3.28
CA ALA A 30 -2.29 -9.18 -2.74
C ALA A 30 -3.35 -8.30 -3.40
N GLY A 31 -3.03 -7.04 -3.73
CA GLY A 31 -3.95 -6.13 -4.41
C GLY A 31 -4.27 -6.52 -5.86
N GLU A 32 -3.41 -7.34 -6.47
CA GLU A 32 -3.64 -7.93 -7.80
C GLU A 32 -4.48 -9.23 -7.75
N GLY A 33 -4.87 -9.69 -6.57
CA GLY A 33 -5.64 -10.92 -6.37
C GLY A 33 -7.16 -10.75 -6.60
N GLU A 34 -7.81 -11.77 -7.18
CA GLU A 34 -9.26 -11.81 -7.32
C GLU A 34 -9.96 -11.86 -5.94
N GLY A 35 -11.01 -11.03 -5.75
CA GLY A 35 -11.80 -10.98 -4.52
C GLY A 35 -11.35 -9.96 -3.46
N VAL A 36 -10.43 -9.05 -3.83
CA VAL A 36 -10.05 -7.90 -3.01
C VAL A 36 -10.96 -6.71 -3.36
N GLU A 37 -11.63 -6.16 -2.35
CA GLU A 37 -12.55 -5.03 -2.53
C GLU A 37 -11.81 -3.69 -2.58
N ASP A 38 -10.79 -3.55 -1.74
CA ASP A 38 -9.99 -2.34 -1.59
C ASP A 38 -8.48 -2.62 -1.65
N ALA A 39 -7.71 -1.62 -2.12
CA ALA A 39 -6.26 -1.71 -2.14
C ALA A 39 -5.70 -2.03 -0.74
N PRO A 40 -4.80 -3.03 -0.59
CA PRO A 40 -4.25 -3.38 0.70
C PRO A 40 -3.54 -2.20 1.38
N VAL A 41 -3.81 -2.00 2.66
CA VAL A 41 -3.27 -0.87 3.43
C VAL A 41 -2.18 -1.38 4.36
N ILE A 42 -1.02 -0.72 4.33
CA ILE A 42 0.10 -1.03 5.20
C ILE A 42 0.07 -0.10 6.42
N PHE A 43 0.22 -0.68 7.60
CA PHE A 43 0.30 0.05 8.87
C PHE A 43 1.64 -0.22 9.54
N GLU A 44 2.28 0.82 10.07
CA GLU A 44 3.41 0.70 10.99
C GLU A 44 2.89 0.63 12.43
N VAL A 45 3.40 -0.33 13.19
CA VAL A 45 3.15 -0.48 14.63
C VAL A 45 4.49 -0.38 15.36
N PRO A 46 4.84 0.79 15.91
CA PRO A 46 6.07 0.98 16.69
C PRO A 46 5.94 0.35 18.08
N GLY A 47 7.08 -0.07 18.67
CA GLY A 47 7.13 -0.54 20.06
C GLY A 47 6.69 -1.98 20.30
N THR A 48 6.45 -2.77 19.25
CA THR A 48 6.19 -4.22 19.37
C THR A 48 7.00 -5.03 18.37
N GLU A 49 7.47 -6.19 18.83
CA GLU A 49 8.07 -7.27 18.04
C GLU A 49 7.18 -8.52 18.03
N ASP A 50 6.00 -8.44 18.62
CA ASP A 50 5.02 -9.52 18.63
C ASP A 50 3.99 -9.31 17.52
N ALA A 51 3.79 -10.35 16.71
CA ALA A 51 2.92 -10.30 15.55
C ALA A 51 1.44 -10.22 15.92
N GLU A 52 1.01 -10.93 16.95
CA GLU A 52 -0.39 -10.91 17.39
C GLU A 52 -0.75 -9.54 17.98
N ILE A 53 0.15 -8.99 18.80
CA ILE A 53 -0.01 -7.63 19.34
C ILE A 53 -0.05 -6.60 18.21
N ALA A 54 0.79 -6.72 17.18
CA ALA A 54 0.78 -5.82 16.04
C ALA A 54 -0.56 -5.85 15.29
N VAL A 55 -1.15 -7.04 15.07
CA VAL A 55 -2.47 -7.17 14.44
C VAL A 55 -3.57 -6.57 15.31
N MET A 56 -3.55 -6.82 16.62
CA MET A 56 -4.52 -6.23 17.55
C MET A 56 -4.46 -4.70 17.51
N ALA A 57 -3.25 -4.12 17.54
CA ALA A 57 -3.09 -2.67 17.47
C ALA A 57 -3.70 -2.06 16.19
N VAL A 58 -3.56 -2.72 15.04
CA VAL A 58 -4.19 -2.26 13.78
C VAL A 58 -5.71 -2.43 13.82
N ARG A 59 -6.22 -3.50 14.41
CA ARG A 59 -7.67 -3.70 14.59
C ARG A 59 -8.30 -2.63 15.47
N ASP A 60 -7.58 -2.21 16.50
CA ASP A 60 -7.99 -1.15 17.43
C ASP A 60 -7.77 0.26 16.87
N GLY A 61 -7.27 0.40 15.64
CA GLY A 61 -7.04 1.68 14.98
C GLY A 61 -5.80 2.44 15.47
N MET A 62 -4.89 1.77 16.17
CA MET A 62 -3.65 2.35 16.70
C MET A 62 -2.47 2.26 15.72
N GLY A 63 -2.62 1.56 14.59
CA GLY A 63 -1.60 1.48 13.54
C GLY A 63 -1.48 2.79 12.75
N LEU A 64 -0.25 3.18 12.41
CA LEU A 64 0.02 4.36 11.59
C LEU A 64 0.00 3.98 10.10
N PRO A 65 -0.91 4.52 9.27
CA PRO A 65 -0.96 4.16 7.86
C PRO A 65 0.30 4.65 7.14
N VAL A 66 0.93 3.74 6.41
CA VAL A 66 2.08 4.06 5.56
C VAL A 66 1.53 4.57 4.23
N ILE A 67 1.61 5.88 4.02
CA ILE A 67 1.24 6.49 2.75
C ILE A 67 2.34 6.16 1.74
N GLU A 68 2.00 5.41 0.69
CA GLU A 68 2.87 5.29 -0.47
C GLU A 68 2.80 6.61 -1.24
N PRO A 69 3.95 7.23 -1.59
CA PRO A 69 3.91 8.32 -2.55
C PRO A 69 3.38 7.71 -3.86
N GLU A 70 2.20 8.16 -4.30
CA GLU A 70 1.72 7.87 -5.65
C GLU A 70 2.88 8.15 -6.63
N PRO A 71 3.14 7.27 -7.62
CA PRO A 71 4.03 7.64 -8.70
C PRO A 71 3.38 8.83 -9.40
N ASP A 72 3.87 10.01 -9.06
CA ASP A 72 3.49 11.31 -9.58
C ASP A 72 3.09 11.16 -11.05
N ALA A 73 1.82 11.46 -11.37
CA ALA A 73 1.26 11.47 -12.72
C ALA A 73 2.02 12.44 -13.67
N ALA A 74 3.10 13.07 -13.21
CA ALA A 74 4.06 13.86 -13.96
C ALA A 74 4.75 13.12 -15.13
N VAL A 75 4.76 11.79 -15.17
CA VAL A 75 5.39 11.05 -16.30
C VAL A 75 4.53 11.03 -17.57
N ILE A 76 3.21 11.28 -17.48
CA ILE A 76 2.32 11.21 -18.67
C ILE A 76 2.44 12.47 -19.56
N LEU A 77 2.95 13.59 -19.06
CA LEU A 77 3.06 14.85 -19.83
C LEU A 77 4.30 14.94 -20.73
N ALA A 78 5.31 14.09 -20.56
CA ALA A 78 6.53 14.14 -21.37
C ALA A 78 6.39 13.53 -22.77
N SER A 79 5.28 12.82 -23.04
CA SER A 79 5.04 12.13 -24.33
C SER A 79 4.18 12.93 -25.32
N MET A 80 3.64 14.09 -24.93
CA MET A 80 2.99 14.99 -25.87
C MET A 80 4.06 15.88 -26.52
N GLY A 81 4.68 15.33 -27.57
CA GLY A 81 5.52 16.08 -28.50
C GLY A 81 4.72 17.23 -29.11
N LEU A 82 4.84 18.41 -28.51
CA LEU A 82 4.37 19.66 -29.05
C LEU A 82 5.33 20.04 -30.20
N GLY A 83 5.09 19.47 -31.38
CA GLY A 83 5.74 19.89 -32.61
C GLY A 83 5.39 21.35 -32.89
N THR A 84 6.28 22.26 -32.50
CA THR A 84 6.21 23.66 -32.90
C THR A 84 6.55 23.79 -34.38
N GLY A 85 5.57 23.44 -35.23
CA GLY A 85 5.56 23.77 -36.64
C GLY A 85 4.93 25.15 -36.86
N LEU A 86 5.45 26.19 -36.20
CA LEU A 86 5.04 27.56 -36.50
C LEU A 86 5.99 28.12 -37.58
N ARG A 87 5.50 28.15 -38.82
CA ARG A 87 6.13 28.89 -39.92
C ARG A 87 5.93 30.39 -39.68
N ILE A 88 7.02 31.12 -39.59
CA ILE A 88 7.11 32.57 -39.85
C ILE A 88 8.02 32.76 -41.05
#